data_AF-A0A6B3G378-F1
#
_entry.id   AF-A0A6B3G378-F1
#
_cell.length_a   1.000
_cell.length_b   1.000
_cell.length_c   1.000
_cell.angle_alpha   90.00
_cell.angle_beta   90.00
_cell.angle_gamma   90.00
#
_symmetry.space_group_name_H-M   'P 1'
#
loop_
_entity.id
_entity.type
_entity.pdbx_description
1 polymer ?
#
loop_
_entity_poly.entity_id
_entity_poly.type
_entity_poly.pdbx_seq_one_letter_code
_entity_poly.pdbx_strand_id
1 'polypeptide(L)' 'LLRLQRAHESLFLLDEPDSHFHPEWSRRWYSSVRSVLGPHQHSQFLTATHEPLLVSNMTREQIRVVTTDV' A
#
# COMPACT_ATOMS: atom_id res chain seq x y z
N LEU A 1 4.03 -16.86 -10.00
CA LEU A 1 2.56 -16.82 -9.76
C LEU A 1 2.32 -16.54 -8.28
N LEU A 2 1.95 -15.30 -7.93
CA LEU A 2 1.63 -14.94 -6.54
C LEU A 2 0.24 -15.49 -6.21
N ARG A 3 0.17 -16.49 -5.34
CA ARG A 3 -1.09 -17.03 -4.80
C ARG A 3 -1.48 -16.19 -3.58
N LEU A 4 -2.38 -15.23 -3.77
CA LEU A 4 -3.03 -14.54 -2.67
C LEU A 4 -4.17 -15.43 -2.17
N GLN A 5 -3.92 -16.20 -1.10
CA GLN A 5 -5.00 -16.87 -0.39
C GLN A 5 -5.90 -15.78 0.19
N ARG A 6 -7.15 -15.71 -0.28
CA ARG A 6 -8.12 -14.79 0.29
C ARG A 6 -8.31 -15.11 1.78
N ALA A 7 -7.85 -14.17 2.60
CA ALA A 7 -8.66 -13.52 3.62
C ALA A 7 -8.85 -14.22 4.98
N HIS A 8 -7.83 -14.88 5.52
CA HIS A 8 -7.68 -14.95 6.98
C HIS A 8 -6.20 -14.74 7.32
N GLU A 9 -5.86 -13.64 7.99
CA GLU A 9 -4.52 -13.41 8.57
C GLU A 9 -3.37 -13.30 7.56
N SER A 10 -3.46 -12.34 6.64
CA SER A 10 -2.43 -12.14 5.61
C SER A 10 -1.71 -10.81 5.78
N LEU A 11 -0.37 -10.85 5.71
CA LEU A 11 0.50 -9.69 5.59
C LEU A 11 0.94 -9.56 4.13
N PHE A 12 0.58 -8.44 3.51
CA PHE A 12 0.97 -8.10 2.15
C PHE A 12 2.17 -7.16 2.20
N LEU A 13 3.27 -7.53 1.55
CA LEU A 13 4.47 -6.71 1.41
C LEU A 13 4.64 -6.36 -0.06
N LEU A 14 4.50 -5.08 -0.43
CA LEU A 14 4.75 -4.62 -1.79
C LEU A 14 5.90 -3.61 -1.80
N ASP A 15 6.90 -3.90 -2.62
CA ASP A 15 8.00 -2.99 -2.91
C ASP A 15 7.72 -2.29 -4.23
N GLU A 16 7.77 -0.96 -4.22
CA GLU A 16 7.49 -0.06 -5.35
C GLU A 16 6.27 -0.46 -6.20
N PRO A 17 5.05 -0.54 -5.64
CA PRO A 17 3.87 -0.86 -6.43
C PRO A 17 3.57 0.19 -7.52
N ASP A 18 4.19 1.35 -7.46
CA ASP A 18 4.01 2.52 -8.31
C ASP A 18 4.95 2.63 -9.52
N SER A 19 5.94 1.74 -9.72
CA SER A 19 7.02 1.93 -10.71
C SER A 19 6.57 2.18 -12.17
N HIS A 20 5.30 1.94 -12.50
CA HIS A 20 4.69 2.27 -13.80
C HIS A 20 3.27 2.82 -13.70
N PHE A 21 2.89 3.40 -12.56
CA PHE A 21 1.56 3.96 -12.41
C PHE A 21 1.40 5.25 -13.20
N HIS A 22 0.25 5.37 -13.88
CA HIS A 22 -0.23 6.69 -14.26
C HIS A 22 -0.51 7.49 -12.97
N PRO A 23 -0.22 8.81 -12.90
CA PRO A 23 -0.36 9.60 -11.67
C PRO A 23 -1.75 9.50 -11.02
N GLU A 24 -2.80 9.36 -11.84
CA GLU A 24 -4.17 9.19 -11.36
C GLU A 24 -4.39 7.86 -10.61
N TRP A 25 -3.66 6.80 -10.97
CA TRP A 25 -3.71 5.53 -10.26
C TRP A 25 -2.98 5.60 -8.92
N SER A 26 -1.84 6.31 -8.85
CA SER A 26 -1.12 6.54 -7.59
C SER A 26 -2.03 7.23 -6.57
N ARG A 27 -2.78 8.25 -6.97
CA ARG A 27 -3.74 8.96 -6.10
C ARG A 27 -4.82 8.04 -5.53
N ARG A 28 -5.28 7.07 -6.32
CA ARG A 28 -6.41 6.17 -5.97
C ARG A 28 -5.95 4.81 -5.46
N TRP A 29 -4.64 4.58 -5.35
CA TRP A 29 -4.10 3.26 -5.06
C TRP A 29 -4.57 2.76 -3.69
N TYR A 30 -4.41 3.58 -2.63
CA TYR A 30 -4.76 3.17 -1.27
C TYR A 30 -6.24 2.80 -1.13
N SER A 31 -7.14 3.59 -1.72
CA SER A 31 -8.59 3.29 -1.70
C SER A 31 -8.93 2.03 -2.51
N SER A 32 -8.20 1.77 -3.59
CA SER A 32 -8.34 0.55 -4.41
C SER A 32 -7.86 -0.70 -3.67
N VAL A 33 -6.72 -0.63 -2.99
CA VAL A 33 -6.22 -1.74 -2.14
C VAL A 33 -7.21 -2.03 -1.02
N ARG A 34 -7.72 -0.98 -0.35
CA ARG A 34 -8.73 -1.14 0.70
C ARG A 34 -10.04 -1.75 0.24
N SER A 35 -10.50 -1.43 -0.97
CA SER A 35 -11.75 -2.01 -1.50
C SER A 35 -11.58 -3.50 -1.81
N VAL A 36 -10.40 -3.92 -2.28
CA VAL A 36 -10.08 -5.33 -2.56
C VAL A 36 -9.90 -6.14 -1.29
N LEU A 37 -9.23 -5.59 -0.27
CA LEU A 37 -9.03 -6.26 1.01
C LEU A 37 -10.31 -6.33 1.86
N GLY A 38 -11.31 -5.51 1.55
CA GLY A 38 -12.58 -5.46 2.28
C GLY A 38 -12.44 -4.97 3.73
N PRO A 39 -13.53 -5.00 4.52
CA PRO A 39 -13.49 -4.64 5.94
C PRO A 39 -12.80 -5.68 6.83
N HIS A 40 -12.15 -6.68 6.25
CA HIS A 40 -11.54 -7.80 6.97
C HIS A 40 -10.38 -7.28 7.83
N GLN A 41 -10.63 -7.17 9.14
CA GLN A 41 -9.71 -6.62 10.16
C GLN A 41 -8.43 -7.44 10.38
N HIS A 42 -8.30 -8.58 9.69
CA HIS A 42 -7.23 -9.55 9.92
C HIS A 42 -6.16 -9.52 8.83
N SER A 43 -6.16 -8.53 7.92
CA SER A 43 -5.10 -8.41 6.91
C SER A 43 -4.39 -7.08 7.02
N GLN A 44 -3.07 -7.12 6.95
CA GLN A 44 -2.20 -5.96 7.04
C GLN A 44 -1.45 -5.77 5.74
N PHE A 45 -1.13 -4.52 5.44
CA PHE A 45 -0.49 -4.16 4.19
C PHE A 45 0.66 -3.19 4.48
N LEU A 46 1.85 -3.50 3.97
CA LEU A 46 3.05 -2.68 4.08
C LEU A 46 3.61 -2.43 2.68
N THR A 47 3.82 -1.15 2.36
CA THR A 47 4.43 -0.72 1.10
C THR A 47 5.61 0.18 1.32
N ALA A 48 6.66 -0.08 0.55
CA ALA A 48 7.73 0.86 0.30
C ALA A 48 7.49 1.53 -1.05
N THR A 49 7.62 2.85 -1.10
CA THR A 49 7.49 3.63 -2.32
C THR A 49 8.37 4.88 -2.23
N HIS A 50 8.80 5.36 -3.39
CA HIS A 50 9.42 6.68 -3.53
C HIS A 50 8.45 7.74 -4.09
N GLU A 51 7.20 7.36 -4.43
CA GLU A 51 6.20 8.23 -5.05
C GLU A 51 5.28 8.90 -4.00
N PRO A 52 5.37 10.22 -3.78
CA PRO A 52 4.56 10.91 -2.77
C PRO A 52 3.06 10.88 -3.06
N LEU A 53 2.64 10.80 -4.34
CA LEU A 53 1.21 10.77 -4.69
C LEU A 53 0.51 9.51 -4.16
N LEU A 54 1.25 8.41 -3.99
CA LEU A 54 0.71 7.14 -3.52
C LEU A 54 0.17 7.24 -2.09
N VAL A 55 0.83 8.01 -1.22
CA VAL A 55 0.44 8.19 0.19
C VAL A 55 -0.48 9.40 0.41
N SER A 56 -0.84 10.15 -0.64
CA SER A 56 -1.58 11.42 -0.56
C SER A 56 -2.94 11.34 0.15
N ASN A 57 -3.59 10.18 0.13
CA ASN A 57 -4.91 9.92 0.73
C ASN A 57 -4.84 9.01 1.97
N MET A 58 -3.67 8.94 2.63
CA MET A 58 -3.45 8.18 3.87
C MET A 58 -3.34 9.13 5.07
N THR A 59 -3.65 8.62 6.28
CA THR A 59 -3.42 9.42 7.50
C THR A 59 -1.95 9.36 7.91
N ARG A 60 -1.52 10.33 8.73
CA ARG A 60 -0.13 10.42 9.22
C ARG A 60 0.32 9.14 9.92
N GLU A 61 -0.57 8.49 10.66
CA GLU A 61 -0.30 7.28 11.44
C GLU A 61 -0.02 6.07 10.54
N GLN A 62 -0.43 6.13 9.27
CA GLN A 62 -0.24 5.06 8.29
C GLN A 62 1.02 5.25 7.45
N ILE A 63 1.74 6.37 7.62
CA ILE A 63 2.91 6.73 6.83
C ILE A 63 4.13 6.72 7.75
N ARG A 64 5.15 5.95 7.35
CA ARG A 64 6.47 5.98 7.99
C ARG A 64 7.51 6.44 6.97
N VAL A 65 8.17 7.55 7.26
CA VAL A 65 9.34 8.00 6.49
C VAL A 65 10.58 7.34 7.09
N VAL A 66 11.34 6.66 6.24
CA VAL A 66 12.66 6.11 6.57
C VAL A 66 13.70 7.03 5.95
N THR A 67 14.60 7.55 6.77
CA THR A 67 15.75 8.34 6.33
C THR A 67 17.02 7.61 6.74
N THR A 68 18.09 7.81 6.01
CA THR A 68 19.42 7.43 6.49
C THR A 68 19.90 8.55 7.38
N ASP A 69 20.26 8.25 8.62
CA ASP A 69 20.94 9.21 9.49
C ASP A 69 22.36 9.38 8.92
N VAL A 70 22.66 10.56 8.37
CA VAL A 70 23.99 10.96 7.90
C VAL A 70 24.49 12.12 8.75
#